data_AF-A0A0F9ICE5-F1
#
_entry.id   AF-A0A0F9ICE5-F1
#
_cell.length_a   1.000
_cell.length_b   1.000
_cell.length_c   1.000
_cell.angle_alpha   90.00
_cell.angle_beta   90.00
_cell.angle_gamma   90.00
#
_symmetry.space_group_name_H-M   'P 1'
#
loop_
_entity.id
_entity.type
_entity.pdbx_description
1 polymer ?
#
loop_
_entity_poly.entity_id
_entity_poly.type
_entity_poly.pdbx_seq_one_letter_code
_entity_poly.pdbx_strand_id
1 'polypeptide(L)'
;TGGSVGGTVYINEGTSSSADFNAIGGGGSGTTGTMNQVYEAGRLVQVDSGTIVYTDATSGALDIMRFTKSGAGSGDSLEFLHTAAATGRVIHMDMNLAIARTGMYIDHGGNSAARTGTDIDVKADGTGANIVLAIAASHSGATTGLSYTGSYAGSPAGSVVLATFDNSDNLDTGVLKVVRGTGVRTAPVVDINDASTGSADIFDIDLTGVYTGDVFDFASSAAATGNVFFLNLDNALAMTAIRMEGSGTRTQPFIELATDCVGSANMATFAISGAFTGDVLGFEMSATGSGSVIDITYSAINTGDAIKITTADAVSAGALVVVGAGARDDNLVDIVTSETGSIDGIVLIQTTGVFTGHVNSSLRCSFYNWWTSSLRP
;
A
#
# COMPACT_ATOMS: atom_id res chain seq x y z
N THR A 1 -15.42 52.20 59.01
CA THR A 1 -14.02 52.03 58.57
C THR A 1 -13.80 50.57 58.21
N GLY A 2 -14.27 50.15 57.03
CA GLY A 2 -14.09 48.80 56.50
C GLY A 2 -13.23 48.88 55.26
N GLY A 3 -11.93 48.57 55.42
CA GLY A 3 -10.97 48.55 54.33
C GLY A 3 -10.92 47.17 53.69
N SER A 4 -11.25 47.11 52.40
CA SER A 4 -11.02 45.94 51.55
C SER A 4 -9.51 45.69 51.49
N VAL A 5 -9.05 44.61 52.10
CA VAL A 5 -7.64 44.17 51.99
C VAL A 5 -7.48 43.54 50.61
N GLY A 6 -6.77 44.23 49.72
CA GLY A 6 -6.41 43.73 48.41
C GLY A 6 -5.60 42.44 48.54
N GLY A 7 -5.94 41.43 47.74
CA GLY A 7 -5.32 40.11 47.76
C GLY A 7 -3.79 40.21 47.68
N THR A 8 -3.14 39.95 48.81
CA THR A 8 -1.68 39.88 48.89
C THR A 8 -1.29 38.43 48.70
N VAL A 9 -0.38 38.15 47.77
CA VAL A 9 0.15 36.79 47.55
C VAL A 9 1.21 36.52 48.62
N TYR A 10 1.00 35.48 49.42
CA TYR A 10 1.94 35.03 50.45
C TYR A 10 2.64 33.76 49.97
N ILE A 11 3.97 33.78 49.88
CA ILE A 11 4.79 32.59 49.60
C ILE A 11 5.37 32.13 50.94
N ASN A 12 5.11 30.88 51.32
CA ASN A 12 5.64 30.28 52.54
C ASN A 12 6.92 29.51 52.22
N GLU A 13 8.08 30.06 52.57
CA GLU A 13 9.40 29.42 52.37
C GLU A 13 9.96 28.79 53.66
N GLY A 14 9.10 28.39 54.61
CA GLY A 14 9.53 27.91 55.93
C GLY A 14 9.12 26.47 56.26
N THR A 15 10.08 25.64 56.65
CA THR A 15 9.82 24.42 57.42
C THR A 15 9.32 24.78 58.83
N SER A 16 8.01 24.78 59.00
CA SER A 16 7.22 24.67 60.25
C SER A 16 7.54 25.53 61.49
N SER A 17 8.57 26.38 61.55
CA SER A 17 8.87 27.17 62.77
C SER A 17 9.38 28.60 62.56
N SER A 18 9.41 29.13 61.33
CA SER A 18 9.65 30.55 61.08
C SER A 18 8.56 31.10 60.16
N ALA A 19 7.72 31.98 60.69
CA ALA A 19 6.65 32.67 59.97
C ALA A 19 7.16 33.98 59.35
N ASP A 20 8.34 33.96 58.73
CA ASP A 20 8.80 35.08 57.92
C ASP A 20 8.09 35.03 56.56
N PHE A 21 6.89 35.62 56.54
CA PHE A 21 6.26 36.02 55.29
C PHE A 21 7.09 37.16 54.69
N ASN A 22 8.08 36.83 53.87
CA ASN A 22 8.74 37.82 53.05
C ASN A 22 7.77 38.21 51.93
N ALA A 23 6.89 39.17 52.23
CA ALA A 23 6.14 39.87 51.20
C ALA A 23 7.14 40.30 50.13
N ILE A 24 6.85 40.02 48.85
CA ILE A 24 7.65 40.52 47.72
C ILE A 24 7.92 41.99 48.01
N GLY A 25 9.17 42.30 48.36
CA GLY A 25 9.51 43.51 49.09
C GLY A 25 9.03 44.71 48.31
N GLY A 26 7.90 45.28 48.71
CA GLY A 26 7.42 46.55 48.23
C GLY A 26 8.43 47.59 48.71
N GLY A 27 9.46 47.83 47.90
CA GLY A 27 10.45 48.85 48.17
C GLY A 27 9.78 50.21 48.23
N GLY A 28 9.38 50.65 49.42
CA GLY A 28 9.19 52.04 49.83
C GLY A 28 8.21 52.95 49.06
N SER A 29 7.56 52.50 47.99
CA SER A 29 6.65 53.29 47.16
C SER A 29 5.48 52.41 46.76
N GLY A 30 4.25 52.93 46.88
CA GLY A 30 2.97 52.20 46.78
C GLY A 30 2.61 51.60 45.42
N THR A 31 3.59 51.18 44.63
CA THR A 31 3.42 50.39 43.42
C THR A 31 3.37 48.91 43.79
N THR A 32 2.28 48.24 43.46
CA THR A 32 2.09 46.80 43.57
C THR A 32 3.29 46.09 42.93
N GLY A 33 4.13 45.46 43.74
CA GLY A 33 5.27 44.69 43.25
C GLY A 33 4.76 43.57 42.36
N THR A 34 5.09 43.62 41.07
CA THR A 34 4.81 42.51 40.16
C THR A 34 5.92 41.48 40.31
N MET A 35 5.64 40.21 40.01
CA MET A 35 6.70 39.19 39.94
C MET A 35 7.80 39.54 38.93
N ASN A 36 7.59 40.52 38.06
CA ASN A 36 8.56 40.99 37.08
C ASN A 36 9.91 41.37 37.71
N GLN A 37 9.89 42.08 38.85
CA GLN A 37 11.12 42.51 39.53
C GLN A 37 11.90 41.33 40.12
N VAL A 38 11.21 40.23 40.47
CA VAL A 38 11.83 39.01 40.99
C VAL A 38 12.45 38.19 39.85
N TYR A 39 11.79 38.14 38.69
CA TYR A 39 12.27 37.40 37.52
C TYR A 39 13.44 38.08 36.80
N GLU A 40 13.46 39.41 36.69
CA GLU A 40 14.57 40.15 36.05
C GLU A 40 15.93 39.91 36.76
N ALA A 41 15.92 39.46 38.02
CA ALA A 41 17.11 39.06 38.77
C ALA A 41 17.52 37.58 38.58
N GLY A 42 16.88 36.84 37.67
CA GLY A 42 17.21 35.43 37.37
C GLY A 42 16.79 34.44 38.44
N ARG A 43 15.80 34.77 39.28
CA ARG A 43 15.34 33.89 40.36
C ARG A 43 14.41 32.78 39.83
N LEU A 44 14.54 31.59 40.41
CA LEU A 44 13.77 30.40 40.10
C LEU A 44 12.58 30.27 41.06
N VAL A 45 11.46 29.74 40.56
CA VAL A 45 10.38 29.22 41.42
C VAL A 45 10.62 27.73 41.56
N GLN A 46 11.03 27.29 42.77
CA GLN A 46 11.32 25.90 43.07
C GLN A 46 10.20 25.31 43.93
N VAL A 47 9.70 24.14 43.53
CA VAL A 47 8.73 23.37 44.31
C VAL A 47 9.37 22.05 44.65
N ASP A 48 9.81 21.90 45.90
CA ASP A 48 10.49 20.69 46.38
C ASP A 48 9.52 19.54 46.68
N SER A 49 8.23 19.83 46.91
CA SER A 49 7.16 18.84 47.05
C SER A 49 5.78 19.44 46.81
N GLY A 50 4.81 18.61 46.41
CA GLY A 50 3.42 19.01 46.19
C GLY A 50 3.07 19.38 44.74
N THR A 51 1.82 19.81 44.52
CA THR A 51 1.29 20.18 43.20
C THR A 51 0.97 21.66 43.13
N ILE A 52 1.32 22.32 42.03
CA ILE A 52 0.75 23.63 41.70
C ILE A 52 -0.62 23.39 41.08
N VAL A 53 -1.67 23.99 41.64
CA VAL A 53 -3.05 23.82 41.16
C VAL A 53 -3.62 25.18 40.75
N TYR A 54 -4.05 25.28 39.50
CA TYR A 54 -4.85 26.40 39.00
C TYR A 54 -6.29 25.92 38.83
N THR A 55 -7.25 26.59 39.47
CA THR A 55 -8.68 26.28 39.35
C THR A 55 -9.41 27.52 38.85
N ASP A 56 -10.09 27.40 37.71
CA ASP A 56 -11.07 28.38 37.26
C ASP A 56 -12.46 27.78 37.41
N ALA A 57 -13.27 28.37 38.29
CA ALA A 57 -14.64 27.95 38.54
C ALA A 57 -15.66 28.74 37.71
N THR A 58 -15.20 29.67 36.87
CA THR A 58 -16.08 30.51 36.07
C THR A 58 -16.53 29.78 34.80
N SER A 59 -17.78 30.00 34.39
CA SER A 59 -18.30 29.51 33.10
C SER A 59 -17.91 30.42 31.92
N GLY A 60 -17.09 31.45 32.18
CA GLY A 60 -16.63 32.40 31.19
C GLY A 60 -15.47 31.82 30.37
N ALA A 61 -15.30 32.31 29.14
CA ALA A 61 -14.15 31.97 28.31
C ALA A 61 -12.92 32.79 28.74
N LEU A 62 -12.39 32.55 29.94
CA LEU A 62 -11.17 33.18 30.42
C LEU A 62 -9.97 32.24 30.27
N ASP A 63 -8.81 32.81 29.99
CA ASP A 63 -7.55 32.07 29.96
C ASP A 63 -7.06 31.83 31.40
N ILE A 64 -6.77 30.59 31.75
CA ILE A 64 -6.22 30.23 33.08
C ILE A 64 -4.71 30.55 33.15
N MET A 65 -4.00 30.33 32.05
CA MET A 65 -2.56 30.54 31.94
C MET A 65 -2.20 30.97 30.52
N ARG A 66 -1.34 31.98 30.40
CA ARG A 66 -0.87 32.50 29.11
C ARG A 66 0.62 32.79 29.16
N PHE A 67 1.35 32.22 28.20
CA PHE A 67 2.73 32.58 27.90
C PHE A 67 2.76 33.40 26.61
N THR A 68 3.57 34.45 26.54
CA THR A 68 3.68 35.27 25.33
C THR A 68 5.12 35.73 25.14
N LYS A 69 5.73 35.35 24.00
CA LYS A 69 7.05 35.80 23.55
C LYS A 69 6.86 36.66 22.30
N SER A 70 7.13 37.96 22.39
CA SER A 70 6.88 38.92 21.29
C SER A 70 8.15 39.44 20.60
N GLY A 71 9.33 39.26 21.20
CA GLY A 71 10.61 39.66 20.59
C GLY A 71 11.25 38.56 19.77
N ALA A 72 12.00 38.94 18.72
CA ALA A 72 12.89 38.02 18.00
C ALA A 72 13.96 37.45 18.94
N GLY A 73 14.33 36.19 18.75
CA GLY A 73 15.36 35.51 19.54
C GLY A 73 15.19 33.99 19.49
N SER A 74 16.23 33.26 19.88
CA SER A 74 16.20 31.81 20.06
C SER A 74 15.91 31.44 21.53
N GLY A 75 15.52 30.19 21.75
CA GLY A 75 15.28 29.62 23.08
C GLY A 75 13.86 29.07 23.26
N ASP A 76 13.70 28.28 24.32
CA ASP A 76 12.44 27.59 24.62
C ASP A 76 11.52 28.47 25.46
N SER A 77 10.22 28.46 25.14
CA SER A 77 9.21 29.14 25.96
C SER A 77 8.70 28.25 27.10
N LEU A 78 8.83 26.93 26.94
CA LEU A 78 8.46 25.90 27.91
C LEU A 78 9.33 24.68 27.65
N GLU A 79 10.08 24.25 28.67
CA GLU A 79 10.94 23.06 28.60
C GLU A 79 10.57 22.12 29.75
N PHE A 80 10.50 20.81 29.45
CA PHE A 80 10.36 19.74 30.43
C PHE A 80 11.58 18.84 30.36
N LEU A 81 12.40 18.84 31.41
CA LEU A 81 13.62 18.05 31.46
C LEU A 81 13.53 16.96 32.54
N HIS A 82 13.72 15.71 32.11
CA HIS A 82 13.85 14.55 33.01
C HIS A 82 15.25 13.93 32.82
N THR A 83 16.13 14.08 33.81
CA THR A 83 17.55 13.64 33.74
C THR A 83 17.80 12.25 34.33
N ALA A 84 16.82 11.67 35.01
CA ALA A 84 16.86 10.32 35.55
C ALA A 84 15.71 9.50 34.95
N ALA A 85 15.82 8.16 35.02
CA ALA A 85 14.76 7.27 34.60
C ALA A 85 13.48 7.57 35.41
N ALA A 86 12.49 8.17 34.75
CA ALA A 86 11.22 8.54 35.32
C ALA A 86 10.10 7.67 34.71
N THR A 87 9.04 7.45 35.49
CA THR A 87 7.81 6.80 35.00
C THR A 87 6.66 7.79 35.11
N GLY A 88 5.59 7.58 34.35
CA GLY A 88 4.39 8.43 34.38
C GLY A 88 4.23 9.29 33.12
N ARG A 89 3.49 10.39 33.27
CA ARG A 89 3.11 11.30 32.17
C ARG A 89 3.66 12.70 32.45
N VAL A 90 4.32 13.30 31.46
CA VAL A 90 4.79 14.70 31.53
C VAL A 90 3.62 15.66 31.33
N ILE A 91 2.78 15.37 30.33
CA ILE A 91 1.58 16.14 30.02
C ILE A 91 0.40 15.17 29.95
N HIS A 92 -0.68 15.50 30.64
CA HIS A 92 -1.95 14.78 30.56
C HIS A 92 -3.08 15.77 30.32
N MET A 93 -3.79 15.61 29.20
CA MET A 93 -4.96 16.40 28.85
C MET A 93 -6.18 15.49 28.88
N ASP A 94 -7.09 15.70 29.84
CA ASP A 94 -8.37 15.00 29.92
C ASP A 94 -9.50 15.90 29.39
N MET A 95 -10.23 15.42 28.40
CA MET A 95 -11.27 16.15 27.67
C MET A 95 -12.64 15.45 27.71
N ASN A 96 -12.91 14.59 28.70
CA ASN A 96 -14.11 13.74 28.76
C ASN A 96 -15.47 14.48 28.60
N LEU A 97 -15.57 15.77 28.99
CA LEU A 97 -16.78 16.60 28.84
C LEU A 97 -16.62 17.74 27.82
N ALA A 98 -15.49 17.79 27.12
CA ALA A 98 -15.15 18.87 26.23
C ALA A 98 -15.80 18.67 24.84
N ILE A 99 -16.97 19.27 24.63
CA ILE A 99 -17.62 19.26 23.32
C ILE A 99 -16.93 20.29 22.42
N ALA A 100 -16.41 19.86 21.26
CA ALA A 100 -15.80 20.70 20.23
C ALA A 100 -14.59 21.55 20.70
N ARG A 101 -13.75 21.02 21.60
CA ARG A 101 -12.50 21.68 22.01
C ARG A 101 -11.29 21.16 21.23
N THR A 102 -10.32 22.04 21.04
CA THR A 102 -9.00 21.69 20.52
C THR A 102 -8.04 21.53 21.70
N GLY A 103 -7.50 20.32 21.90
CA GLY A 103 -6.54 20.07 22.99
C GLY A 103 -5.18 20.73 22.74
N MET A 104 -4.67 20.62 21.52
CA MET A 104 -3.44 21.25 21.07
C MET A 104 -3.67 21.89 19.70
N TYR A 105 -3.41 23.18 19.60
CA TYR A 105 -3.43 23.90 18.33
C TYR A 105 -2.06 24.51 18.09
N ILE A 106 -1.44 24.12 16.99
CA ILE A 106 -0.16 24.68 16.56
C ILE A 106 -0.47 25.44 15.28
N ASP A 107 -0.24 26.74 15.31
CA ASP A 107 -0.43 27.64 14.17
C ASP A 107 0.87 28.33 13.82
N HIS A 108 1.07 28.53 12.53
CA HIS A 108 2.25 29.16 11.98
C HIS A 108 1.80 30.38 11.19
N GLY A 109 2.19 31.56 11.67
CA GLY A 109 1.77 32.85 11.12
C GLY A 109 1.97 32.97 9.60
N GLY A 110 0.98 33.57 8.94
CA GLY A 110 0.75 33.45 7.49
C GLY A 110 1.80 34.03 6.52
N ASN A 111 1.97 33.28 5.43
CA ASN A 111 2.28 33.64 4.02
C ASN A 111 3.48 34.52 3.64
N SER A 112 4.27 35.07 4.57
CA SER A 112 5.33 36.05 4.19
C SER A 112 6.76 35.65 4.54
N ALA A 113 6.98 34.60 5.34
CA ALA A 113 8.31 34.17 5.74
C ALA A 113 8.48 32.68 5.45
N ALA A 114 9.44 32.34 4.58
CA ALA A 114 9.84 30.97 4.35
C ALA A 114 10.30 30.36 5.67
N ARG A 115 9.59 29.32 6.14
CA ARG A 115 9.98 28.57 7.34
C ARG A 115 10.90 27.43 6.96
N THR A 116 11.84 27.13 7.84
CA THR A 116 12.82 26.05 7.67
C THR A 116 12.82 25.06 8.85
N GLY A 117 11.99 25.29 9.88
CA GLY A 117 11.95 24.48 11.10
C GLY A 117 10.74 23.56 11.18
N THR A 118 10.84 22.51 12.00
CA THR A 118 9.81 21.51 12.27
C THR A 118 8.85 21.97 13.37
N ASP A 119 7.57 21.60 13.27
CA ASP A 119 6.53 21.99 14.24
C ASP A 119 6.40 20.98 15.38
N ILE A 120 6.45 19.69 15.05
CA ILE A 120 6.53 18.59 15.99
C ILE A 120 7.69 17.71 15.54
N ASP A 121 8.78 17.73 16.29
CA ASP A 121 9.91 16.83 16.10
C ASP A 121 9.94 15.82 17.25
N VAL A 122 10.04 14.54 16.91
CA VAL A 122 10.14 13.47 17.89
C VAL A 122 11.30 12.58 17.54
N LYS A 123 12.29 12.55 18.44
CA LYS A 123 13.45 11.66 18.35
C LYS A 123 13.35 10.58 19.41
N ALA A 124 13.39 9.33 18.97
CA ALA A 124 13.54 8.18 19.84
C ALA A 124 14.87 7.50 19.54
N ASP A 125 15.78 7.49 20.51
CA ASP A 125 17.13 6.92 20.41
C ASP A 125 17.33 5.72 21.36
N GLY A 126 16.25 5.27 21.99
CA GLY A 126 16.25 4.08 22.84
C GLY A 126 16.30 2.79 22.03
N THR A 127 16.84 1.73 22.64
CA THR A 127 16.94 0.38 22.05
C THR A 127 15.70 -0.49 22.28
N GLY A 128 14.74 -0.01 23.07
CA GLY A 128 13.50 -0.72 23.38
C GLY A 128 12.38 -0.38 22.40
N ALA A 129 11.36 -1.25 22.33
CA ALA A 129 10.16 -0.97 21.56
C ALA A 129 9.44 0.27 22.14
N ASN A 130 9.19 1.26 21.29
CA ASN A 130 8.53 2.51 21.67
C ASN A 130 7.37 2.81 20.72
N ILE A 131 6.33 3.47 21.25
CA ILE A 131 5.25 4.03 20.44
C ILE A 131 5.42 5.54 20.47
N VAL A 132 5.74 6.12 19.31
CA VAL A 132 5.91 7.57 19.17
C VAL A 132 4.57 8.29 19.18
N LEU A 133 3.58 7.74 18.46
CA LEU A 133 2.24 8.28 18.39
C LEU A 133 1.22 7.14 18.46
N ALA A 134 0.41 7.15 19.52
CA ALA A 134 -0.72 6.24 19.67
C ALA A 134 -2.02 7.02 19.50
N ILE A 135 -2.86 6.59 18.56
CA ILE A 135 -4.21 7.14 18.37
C ILE A 135 -5.20 6.00 18.61
N ALA A 136 -6.01 6.12 19.65
CA ALA A 136 -7.02 5.14 20.00
C ALA A 136 -8.39 5.82 20.11
N ALA A 137 -9.40 5.21 19.51
CA ALA A 137 -10.80 5.62 19.64
C ALA A 137 -11.65 4.41 20.04
N SER A 138 -12.54 4.61 21.00
CA SER A 138 -13.41 3.57 21.57
C SER A 138 -14.90 3.87 21.39
N HIS A 139 -15.25 4.87 20.58
CA HIS A 139 -16.63 5.31 20.34
C HIS A 139 -17.21 4.72 19.06
N SER A 140 -18.54 4.79 18.91
CA SER A 140 -19.26 4.28 17.73
C SER A 140 -19.30 5.24 16.54
N GLY A 141 -18.87 6.50 16.70
CA GLY A 141 -18.78 7.48 15.63
C GLY A 141 -17.58 7.26 14.71
N ALA A 142 -17.59 7.93 13.55
CA ALA A 142 -16.42 7.98 12.68
C ALA A 142 -15.26 8.71 13.37
N THR A 143 -14.04 8.20 13.25
CA THR A 143 -12.82 8.83 13.75
C THR A 143 -11.88 9.09 12.59
N THR A 144 -11.31 10.28 12.55
CA THR A 144 -10.16 10.58 11.70
C THR A 144 -8.93 10.67 12.58
N GLY A 145 -8.00 9.71 12.46
CA GLY A 145 -6.77 9.71 13.25
C GLY A 145 -5.76 10.74 12.72
N LEU A 146 -5.51 10.71 11.42
CA LEU A 146 -4.66 11.65 10.72
C LEU A 146 -5.45 12.21 9.53
N SER A 147 -5.47 13.54 9.40
CA SER A 147 -6.03 14.23 8.23
C SER A 147 -4.97 15.18 7.73
N TYR A 148 -4.69 15.11 6.43
CA TYR A 148 -3.79 16.04 5.76
C TYR A 148 -4.54 16.70 4.61
N THR A 149 -4.44 18.02 4.52
CA THR A 149 -5.00 18.80 3.41
C THR A 149 -3.94 19.79 2.96
N GLY A 150 -3.30 19.48 1.83
CA GLY A 150 -2.41 20.41 1.13
C GLY A 150 -3.17 21.17 0.05
N SER A 151 -2.82 22.45 -0.15
CA SER A 151 -3.26 23.23 -1.30
C SER A 151 -2.01 23.85 -1.92
N TYR A 152 -1.69 23.47 -3.16
CA TYR A 152 -0.47 23.90 -3.84
C TYR A 152 -0.81 24.62 -5.14
N ALA A 153 -0.39 25.89 -5.25
CA ALA A 153 -0.43 26.67 -6.49
C ALA A 153 1.01 26.80 -7.03
N GLY A 154 1.53 25.75 -7.68
CA GLY A 154 2.70 25.87 -8.55
C GLY A 154 4.06 25.38 -8.05
N SER A 155 4.15 24.57 -6.98
CA SER A 155 5.39 23.83 -6.67
C SER A 155 5.13 22.45 -6.05
N PRO A 156 5.60 21.34 -6.66
CA PRO A 156 5.34 19.98 -6.22
C PRO A 156 6.50 19.42 -5.36
N ALA A 157 6.33 19.32 -4.03
CA ALA A 157 7.29 18.61 -3.17
C ALA A 157 6.74 18.32 -1.75
N GLY A 158 5.46 17.94 -1.63
CA GLY A 158 4.90 17.54 -0.34
C GLY A 158 4.93 16.03 -0.17
N SER A 159 5.45 15.52 0.94
CA SER A 159 5.24 14.14 1.39
C SER A 159 4.42 14.17 2.68
N VAL A 160 3.35 13.39 2.76
CA VAL A 160 2.54 13.27 3.99
C VAL A 160 3.19 12.29 4.95
N VAL A 161 3.66 11.16 4.40
CA VAL A 161 4.40 10.13 5.10
C VAL A 161 5.65 9.85 4.27
N LEU A 162 6.82 10.05 4.87
CA LEU A 162 8.11 9.64 4.32
C LEU A 162 8.73 8.70 5.35
N ALA A 163 9.04 7.48 4.91
CA ALA A 163 9.77 6.51 5.70
C ALA A 163 11.11 6.23 5.02
N THR A 164 12.18 6.43 5.76
CA THR A 164 13.55 6.13 5.31
C THR A 164 14.15 5.14 6.29
N PHE A 165 14.60 4.00 5.78
CA PHE A 165 15.30 2.97 6.55
C PHE A 165 16.78 3.01 6.20
N ASP A 166 17.64 2.69 7.16
CA ASP A 166 19.05 2.44 6.84
C ASP A 166 19.22 1.01 6.29
N ASN A 167 20.37 0.77 5.64
CA ASN A 167 20.64 -0.45 4.88
C ASN A 167 21.36 -1.54 5.70
N SER A 168 21.50 -1.43 7.03
CA SER A 168 22.68 -2.04 7.68
C SER A 168 22.44 -3.00 8.85
N ASP A 169 21.21 -3.40 9.18
CA ASP A 169 20.99 -4.23 10.38
C ASP A 169 20.27 -5.58 10.18
N ASN A 170 19.82 -5.91 8.97
CA ASN A 170 19.02 -7.11 8.68
C ASN A 170 17.75 -7.22 9.56
N LEU A 171 17.19 -6.11 10.05
CA LEU A 171 15.94 -6.12 10.80
C LEU A 171 14.77 -5.76 9.88
N ASP A 172 13.86 -6.72 9.70
CA ASP A 172 12.63 -6.53 8.95
C ASP A 172 11.77 -5.44 9.63
N THR A 173 11.55 -4.32 8.95
CA THR A 173 10.64 -3.26 9.41
C THR A 173 9.49 -3.09 8.44
N GLY A 174 8.26 -3.23 8.95
CA GLY A 174 7.05 -2.91 8.19
C GLY A 174 6.73 -1.43 8.30
N VAL A 175 6.64 -0.72 7.17
CA VAL A 175 6.28 0.71 7.14
C VAL A 175 4.82 0.93 7.50
N LEU A 176 3.94 0.15 6.87
CA LEU A 176 2.51 0.23 7.02
C LEU A 176 1.96 -1.16 7.28
N LYS A 177 1.33 -1.32 8.44
CA LYS A 177 0.59 -2.53 8.78
C LYS A 177 -0.85 -2.16 9.07
N VAL A 178 -1.77 -2.69 8.29
CA VAL A 178 -3.21 -2.52 8.54
C VAL A 178 -3.80 -3.84 8.99
N VAL A 179 -4.27 -3.87 10.24
CA VAL A 179 -4.97 -5.02 10.81
C VAL A 179 -6.43 -4.64 11.01
N ARG A 180 -7.34 -5.38 10.37
CA ARG A 180 -8.77 -5.27 10.63
C ARG A 180 -9.23 -6.43 11.51
N GLY A 181 -10.07 -6.13 12.50
CA GLY A 181 -10.77 -7.15 13.27
C GLY A 181 -11.82 -7.88 12.42
N THR A 182 -12.54 -8.81 13.05
CA THR A 182 -13.63 -9.56 12.42
C THR A 182 -14.85 -8.66 12.11
N GLY A 183 -15.82 -9.19 11.36
CA GLY A 183 -17.10 -8.54 11.04
C GLY A 183 -17.28 -8.17 9.58
N VAL A 184 -18.50 -7.76 9.21
CA VAL A 184 -18.84 -7.31 7.85
C VAL A 184 -18.22 -5.93 7.60
N ARG A 185 -17.51 -5.79 6.48
CA ARG A 185 -16.89 -4.55 6.05
C ARG A 185 -17.34 -4.23 4.64
N THR A 186 -17.81 -3.01 4.42
CA THR A 186 -18.29 -2.53 3.11
C THR A 186 -17.37 -1.48 2.49
N ALA A 187 -16.46 -0.90 3.29
CA ALA A 187 -15.52 0.10 2.83
C ALA A 187 -14.12 -0.52 2.55
N PRO A 188 -13.39 0.02 1.56
CA PRO A 188 -11.99 -0.34 1.31
C PRO A 188 -11.09 0.01 2.51
N VAL A 189 -9.95 -0.66 2.59
CA VAL A 189 -8.92 -0.38 3.61
C VAL A 189 -8.07 0.81 3.20
N VAL A 190 -7.65 0.79 1.95
CA VAL A 190 -6.92 1.86 1.27
C VAL A 190 -7.79 2.23 0.08
N ASP A 191 -8.20 3.49 0.05
CA ASP A 191 -8.95 4.07 -1.07
C ASP A 191 -8.15 5.24 -1.62
N ILE A 192 -7.94 5.23 -2.93
CA ILE A 192 -7.18 6.26 -3.61
C ILE A 192 -8.02 6.70 -4.79
N ASN A 193 -8.40 7.98 -4.76
CA ASN A 193 -9.15 8.63 -5.81
C ASN A 193 -8.26 9.72 -6.40
N ASP A 194 -7.72 9.49 -7.60
CA ASP A 194 -7.04 10.52 -8.37
C ASP A 194 -7.90 10.92 -9.58
N ALA A 195 -8.06 12.23 -9.75
CA ALA A 195 -8.75 12.83 -10.89
C ALA A 195 -7.80 13.74 -11.70
N SER A 196 -6.50 13.62 -11.47
CA SER A 196 -5.50 14.39 -12.19
C SER A 196 -5.46 14.01 -13.67
N THR A 197 -5.05 14.96 -14.51
CA THR A 197 -4.71 14.73 -15.92
C THR A 197 -3.19 14.62 -16.11
N GLY A 198 -2.45 14.41 -15.00
CA GLY A 198 -1.00 14.38 -14.98
C GLY A 198 -0.45 13.05 -15.49
N SER A 199 0.89 12.95 -15.54
CA SER A 199 1.62 11.73 -15.89
C SER A 199 2.35 11.12 -14.70
N ALA A 200 1.91 11.43 -13.48
CA ALA A 200 2.54 10.94 -12.26
C ALA A 200 2.03 9.54 -11.95
N ASP A 201 2.91 8.70 -11.39
CA ASP A 201 2.53 7.39 -10.91
C ASP A 201 1.78 7.51 -9.58
N ILE A 202 0.66 6.81 -9.46
CA ILE A 202 -0.11 6.71 -8.20
C ILE A 202 0.59 5.74 -7.25
N PHE A 203 1.14 4.66 -7.81
CA PHE A 203 1.96 3.69 -7.12
C PHE A 203 3.20 3.44 -7.97
N ASP A 204 4.36 3.69 -7.38
CA ASP A 204 5.66 3.43 -7.98
C ASP A 204 6.48 2.56 -7.03
N ILE A 205 7.16 1.57 -7.60
CA ILE A 205 7.98 0.61 -6.87
C ILE A 205 9.23 0.33 -7.68
N ASP A 206 10.33 0.92 -7.24
CA ASP A 206 11.65 0.67 -7.81
C ASP A 206 12.44 -0.34 -6.96
N LEU A 207 12.90 -1.43 -7.60
CA LEU A 207 13.77 -2.43 -6.99
C LEU A 207 15.08 -2.52 -7.77
N THR A 208 16.18 -2.07 -7.17
CA THR A 208 17.49 -2.00 -7.85
C THR A 208 18.47 -3.09 -7.40
N GLY A 209 18.18 -3.78 -6.30
CA GLY A 209 18.99 -4.84 -5.72
C GLY A 209 18.51 -6.25 -6.05
N VAL A 210 19.32 -7.26 -5.71
CA VAL A 210 18.87 -8.65 -5.70
C VAL A 210 17.91 -8.83 -4.53
N TYR A 211 16.68 -9.23 -4.82
CA TYR A 211 15.64 -9.49 -3.83
C TYR A 211 15.13 -10.92 -4.00
N THR A 212 14.78 -11.57 -2.88
CA THR A 212 14.37 -12.99 -2.85
C THR A 212 12.92 -13.20 -2.40
N GLY A 213 12.19 -12.12 -2.08
CA GLY A 213 10.79 -12.19 -1.70
C GLY A 213 9.84 -11.75 -2.82
N ASP A 214 8.56 -11.67 -2.49
CA ASP A 214 7.51 -11.16 -3.37
C ASP A 214 7.33 -9.64 -3.21
N VAL A 215 7.16 -8.94 -4.32
CA VAL A 215 6.83 -7.50 -4.32
C VAL A 215 5.36 -7.29 -4.00
N PHE A 216 4.51 -8.15 -4.56
CA PHE A 216 3.10 -8.25 -4.27
C PHE A 216 2.79 -9.72 -3.98
N ASP A 217 2.35 -10.00 -2.74
CA ASP A 217 1.85 -11.31 -2.34
C ASP A 217 0.37 -11.18 -1.91
N PHE A 218 -0.44 -12.12 -2.36
CA PHE A 218 -1.82 -12.28 -1.92
C PHE A 218 -2.07 -13.73 -1.53
N ALA A 219 -2.36 -13.93 -0.25
CA ALA A 219 -2.77 -15.22 0.30
C ALA A 219 -4.13 -15.10 0.98
N SER A 220 -5.06 -15.99 0.64
CA SER A 220 -6.34 -16.15 1.35
C SER A 220 -6.54 -17.61 1.70
N SER A 221 -6.84 -17.90 2.97
CA SER A 221 -7.23 -19.23 3.44
C SER A 221 -8.75 -19.43 3.48
N ALA A 222 -9.52 -18.37 3.21
CA ALA A 222 -10.97 -18.38 3.21
C ALA A 222 -11.52 -18.32 1.77
N ALA A 223 -12.69 -18.91 1.56
CA ALA A 223 -13.42 -18.79 0.31
C ALA A 223 -13.76 -17.31 0.04
N ALA A 224 -13.33 -16.80 -1.11
CA ALA A 224 -13.62 -15.46 -1.59
C ALA A 224 -14.25 -15.55 -2.99
N THR A 225 -15.17 -14.63 -3.30
CA THR A 225 -15.91 -14.59 -4.57
C THR A 225 -15.56 -13.39 -5.43
N GLY A 226 -14.61 -12.56 -5.00
CA GLY A 226 -14.15 -11.37 -5.71
C GLY A 226 -12.87 -11.61 -6.48
N ASN A 227 -12.43 -10.57 -7.20
CA ASN A 227 -11.15 -10.55 -7.91
C ASN A 227 -10.05 -10.03 -6.97
N VAL A 228 -8.84 -10.58 -7.10
CA VAL A 228 -7.64 -10.00 -6.45
C VAL A 228 -7.21 -8.74 -7.19
N PHE A 229 -7.11 -8.83 -8.52
CA PHE A 229 -6.87 -7.70 -9.42
C PHE A 229 -8.05 -7.58 -10.38
N PHE A 230 -8.69 -6.41 -10.39
CA PHE A 230 -9.73 -6.05 -11.36
C PHE A 230 -9.34 -4.76 -12.04
N LEU A 231 -9.10 -4.83 -13.35
CA LEU A 231 -8.67 -3.70 -14.17
C LEU A 231 -9.83 -3.32 -15.10
N ASN A 232 -10.55 -2.24 -14.78
CA ASN A 232 -11.57 -1.68 -15.68
C ASN A 232 -10.98 -0.53 -16.49
N LEU A 233 -10.96 -0.69 -17.81
CA LEU A 233 -10.37 0.24 -18.77
C LEU A 233 -11.39 0.83 -19.76
N ASP A 234 -12.68 0.90 -19.40
CA ASP A 234 -13.77 1.31 -20.31
C ASP A 234 -13.52 2.64 -21.06
N ASN A 235 -12.78 3.58 -20.45
CA ASN A 235 -12.44 4.89 -21.05
C ASN A 235 -10.94 5.08 -21.32
N ALA A 236 -10.13 4.03 -21.24
CA ALA A 236 -8.67 4.13 -21.40
C ALA A 236 -8.27 3.95 -22.87
N LEU A 237 -8.18 5.05 -23.62
CA LEU A 237 -7.99 5.03 -25.08
C LEU A 237 -6.65 4.45 -25.56
N ALA A 238 -5.61 4.46 -24.72
CA ALA A 238 -4.25 4.05 -25.10
C ALA A 238 -3.45 3.45 -23.92
N MET A 239 -4.13 2.80 -22.98
CA MET A 239 -3.48 2.23 -21.80
C MET A 239 -3.16 0.75 -22.00
N THR A 240 -1.95 0.36 -21.63
CA THR A 240 -1.60 -1.06 -21.43
C THR A 240 -1.93 -1.44 -19.99
N ALA A 241 -2.87 -2.38 -19.81
CA ALA A 241 -3.30 -2.81 -18.47
C ALA A 241 -2.16 -3.47 -17.69
N ILE A 242 -1.45 -4.38 -18.34
CA ILE A 242 -0.33 -5.14 -17.80
C ILE A 242 0.72 -5.24 -18.89
N ARG A 243 1.92 -4.72 -18.61
CA ARG A 243 3.12 -4.93 -19.43
C ARG A 243 4.14 -5.67 -18.60
N MET A 244 4.64 -6.78 -19.14
CA MET A 244 5.74 -7.53 -18.55
C MET A 244 6.90 -7.52 -19.51
N GLU A 245 8.06 -7.11 -19.03
CA GLU A 245 9.30 -7.09 -19.77
C GLU A 245 10.40 -7.63 -18.87
N GLY A 246 11.40 -8.28 -19.46
CA GLY A 246 12.60 -8.61 -18.72
C GLY A 246 13.71 -9.00 -19.67
N SER A 247 14.92 -8.92 -19.13
CA SER A 247 16.16 -9.13 -19.84
C SER A 247 17.06 -10.06 -19.03
N GLY A 248 18.17 -10.48 -19.63
CA GLY A 248 19.14 -11.37 -18.98
C GLY A 248 18.70 -12.84 -18.94
N THR A 249 19.48 -13.65 -18.25
CA THR A 249 19.24 -15.09 -18.10
C THR A 249 18.29 -15.33 -16.93
N ARG A 250 17.16 -15.98 -17.18
CA ARG A 250 16.20 -16.38 -16.16
C ARG A 250 16.25 -17.89 -15.91
N THR A 251 16.03 -18.26 -14.66
CA THR A 251 15.84 -19.65 -14.23
C THR A 251 14.39 -19.96 -13.87
N GLN A 252 13.50 -18.95 -13.95
CA GLN A 252 12.10 -19.03 -13.56
C GLN A 252 11.19 -18.46 -14.67
N PRO A 253 9.94 -18.95 -14.79
CA PRO A 253 8.97 -18.46 -15.77
C PRO A 253 8.62 -16.99 -15.56
N PHE A 254 8.13 -16.32 -16.61
CA PHE A 254 7.58 -14.95 -16.50
C PHE A 254 6.17 -14.94 -15.90
N ILE A 255 5.36 -15.91 -16.31
CA ILE A 255 4.00 -16.15 -15.84
C ILE A 255 3.91 -17.65 -15.61
N GLU A 256 3.50 -18.04 -14.41
CA GLU A 256 3.16 -19.41 -14.08
C GLU A 256 1.71 -19.44 -13.59
N LEU A 257 0.92 -20.33 -14.17
CA LEU A 257 -0.46 -20.58 -13.75
C LEU A 257 -0.53 -22.03 -13.27
N ALA A 258 -0.54 -22.22 -11.95
CA ALA A 258 -0.71 -23.52 -11.32
C ALA A 258 -1.98 -23.51 -10.49
N THR A 259 -2.74 -24.61 -10.52
CA THR A 259 -3.92 -24.79 -9.68
C THR A 259 -4.03 -26.23 -9.21
N ASP A 260 -4.49 -26.40 -7.98
CA ASP A 260 -4.91 -27.66 -7.39
C ASP A 260 -6.45 -27.73 -7.25
N CYS A 261 -7.18 -26.82 -7.91
CA CYS A 261 -8.62 -26.75 -7.76
C CYS A 261 -9.32 -28.01 -8.29
N VAL A 262 -10.32 -28.47 -7.54
CA VAL A 262 -11.16 -29.62 -7.91
C VAL A 262 -12.44 -29.20 -8.65
N GLY A 263 -12.55 -27.92 -9.03
CA GLY A 263 -13.74 -27.31 -9.63
C GLY A 263 -13.63 -27.11 -11.15
N SER A 264 -14.75 -26.76 -11.79
CA SER A 264 -14.84 -26.51 -13.23
C SER A 264 -14.48 -25.07 -13.63
N ALA A 265 -13.66 -24.38 -12.85
CA ALA A 265 -13.30 -22.99 -13.11
C ALA A 265 -12.26 -22.92 -14.24
N ASN A 266 -12.39 -21.93 -15.12
CA ASN A 266 -11.37 -21.69 -16.14
C ASN A 266 -10.15 -21.04 -15.47
N MET A 267 -8.94 -21.55 -15.76
CA MET A 267 -7.70 -20.94 -15.28
C MET A 267 -7.37 -19.64 -16.02
N ALA A 268 -7.61 -19.63 -17.33
CA ALA A 268 -7.47 -18.47 -18.19
C ALA A 268 -8.64 -18.44 -19.18
N THR A 269 -9.16 -17.27 -19.47
CA THR A 269 -10.18 -17.08 -20.50
C THR A 269 -9.95 -15.75 -21.19
N PHE A 270 -9.89 -15.80 -22.51
CA PHE A 270 -9.78 -14.63 -23.37
C PHE A 270 -11.10 -14.49 -24.11
N ALA A 271 -11.95 -13.58 -23.64
CA ALA A 271 -13.23 -13.28 -24.27
C ALA A 271 -13.17 -11.86 -24.82
N ILE A 272 -13.39 -11.72 -26.12
CA ILE A 272 -13.48 -10.42 -26.78
C ILE A 272 -14.86 -10.28 -27.41
N SER A 273 -15.45 -9.10 -27.22
CA SER A 273 -16.70 -8.71 -27.84
C SER A 273 -16.56 -7.36 -28.51
N GLY A 274 -17.30 -7.12 -29.58
CA GLY A 274 -17.24 -5.87 -30.35
C GLY A 274 -16.21 -5.91 -31.48
N ALA A 275 -16.11 -4.80 -32.21
CA ALA A 275 -15.12 -4.65 -33.27
C ALA A 275 -13.77 -4.25 -32.68
N PHE A 276 -12.71 -4.94 -33.06
CA PHE A 276 -11.33 -4.59 -32.72
C PHE A 276 -10.39 -4.95 -33.88
N THR A 277 -9.16 -4.47 -33.81
CA THR A 277 -8.08 -4.80 -34.76
C THR A 277 -6.87 -5.28 -33.99
N GLY A 278 -6.14 -6.26 -34.53
CA GLY A 278 -4.94 -6.83 -33.90
C GLY A 278 -5.16 -8.26 -33.37
N ASP A 279 -4.14 -8.78 -32.70
CA ASP A 279 -4.14 -10.14 -32.17
C ASP A 279 -4.66 -10.18 -30.74
N VAL A 280 -5.43 -11.23 -30.41
CA VAL A 280 -5.87 -11.51 -29.03
C VAL A 280 -4.76 -12.17 -28.23
N LEU A 281 -4.06 -13.09 -28.90
CA LEU A 281 -2.94 -13.85 -28.39
C LEU A 281 -1.96 -14.01 -29.54
N GLY A 282 -0.80 -13.37 -29.42
CA GLY A 282 0.30 -13.49 -30.36
C GLY A 282 1.47 -14.21 -29.71
N PHE A 283 2.15 -15.04 -30.48
CA PHE A 283 3.42 -15.64 -30.09
C PHE A 283 4.46 -15.29 -31.15
N GLU A 284 5.51 -14.59 -30.75
CA GLU A 284 6.64 -14.26 -31.63
C GLU A 284 7.92 -14.76 -30.98
N MET A 285 8.69 -15.55 -31.73
CA MET A 285 10.03 -15.98 -31.35
C MET A 285 11.01 -15.58 -32.45
N SER A 286 11.86 -14.59 -32.16
CA SER A 286 12.86 -14.08 -33.09
C SER A 286 14.27 -14.61 -32.82
N ALA A 287 14.47 -15.29 -31.68
CA ALA A 287 15.74 -15.92 -31.29
C ALA A 287 15.67 -17.46 -31.41
N THR A 288 16.83 -18.09 -31.60
CA THR A 288 16.94 -19.56 -31.58
C THR A 288 16.60 -20.09 -30.19
N GLY A 289 15.49 -20.82 -30.08
CA GLY A 289 15.09 -21.54 -28.87
C GLY A 289 15.08 -23.05 -29.10
N SER A 290 15.24 -23.82 -28.04
CA SER A 290 15.17 -25.29 -28.06
C SER A 290 13.87 -25.85 -27.47
N GLY A 291 12.95 -24.99 -27.03
CA GLY A 291 11.67 -25.37 -26.43
C GLY A 291 10.48 -25.16 -27.37
N SER A 292 9.31 -25.64 -26.95
CA SER A 292 8.04 -25.43 -27.64
C SER A 292 7.45 -24.05 -27.33
N VAL A 293 6.82 -23.41 -28.32
CA VAL A 293 6.02 -22.18 -28.13
C VAL A 293 4.71 -22.50 -27.42
N ILE A 294 4.05 -23.56 -27.88
CA ILE A 294 2.83 -24.11 -27.32
C ILE A 294 3.07 -25.59 -27.12
N ASP A 295 2.96 -26.06 -25.88
CA ASP A 295 2.98 -27.47 -25.52
C ASP A 295 1.71 -27.79 -24.74
N ILE A 296 1.04 -28.87 -25.11
CA ILE A 296 -0.21 -29.32 -24.49
C ILE A 296 -0.03 -30.77 -24.10
N THR A 297 0.05 -31.01 -22.80
CA THR A 297 0.19 -32.36 -22.24
C THR A 297 -0.95 -32.66 -21.28
N TYR A 298 -1.59 -33.82 -21.45
CA TYR A 298 -2.55 -34.36 -20.49
C TYR A 298 -1.96 -35.57 -19.77
N SER A 299 -1.83 -35.47 -18.44
CA SER A 299 -1.30 -36.54 -17.59
C SER A 299 -2.39 -37.40 -16.92
N ALA A 300 -3.67 -37.03 -17.10
CA ALA A 300 -4.84 -37.74 -16.62
C ALA A 300 -5.90 -37.83 -17.73
N ILE A 301 -6.96 -38.63 -17.50
CA ILE A 301 -8.08 -38.75 -18.44
C ILE A 301 -8.73 -37.37 -18.60
N ASN A 302 -8.66 -36.83 -19.82
CA ASN A 302 -9.39 -35.65 -20.23
C ASN A 302 -10.44 -36.05 -21.28
N THR A 303 -11.62 -35.45 -21.21
CA THR A 303 -12.74 -35.73 -22.12
C THR A 303 -13.03 -34.56 -23.08
N GLY A 304 -12.36 -33.43 -22.89
CA GLY A 304 -12.45 -32.26 -23.76
C GLY A 304 -11.42 -32.26 -24.88
N ASP A 305 -11.58 -31.33 -25.82
CA ASP A 305 -10.66 -31.10 -26.93
C ASP A 305 -9.40 -30.36 -26.44
N ALA A 306 -8.21 -30.80 -26.88
CA ALA A 306 -6.96 -30.09 -26.64
C ALA A 306 -6.92 -28.72 -27.30
N ILE A 307 -7.33 -28.70 -28.56
CA ILE A 307 -7.45 -27.50 -29.39
C ILE A 307 -8.77 -27.65 -30.14
N LYS A 308 -9.71 -26.74 -29.88
CA LYS A 308 -10.95 -26.61 -30.64
C LYS A 308 -10.96 -25.26 -31.35
N ILE A 309 -11.09 -25.29 -32.66
CA ILE A 309 -11.20 -24.09 -33.49
C ILE A 309 -12.60 -24.07 -34.09
N THR A 310 -13.35 -22.99 -33.86
CA THR A 310 -14.69 -22.80 -34.42
C THR A 310 -14.78 -21.42 -35.05
N THR A 311 -15.08 -21.36 -36.35
CA THR A 311 -15.10 -20.12 -37.15
C THR A 311 -16.48 -19.89 -37.75
N ALA A 312 -17.48 -19.59 -36.91
CA ALA A 312 -18.88 -19.54 -37.35
C ALA A 312 -19.17 -18.40 -38.35
N ASP A 313 -18.67 -17.19 -38.08
CA ASP A 313 -18.97 -15.98 -38.87
C ASP A 313 -17.73 -15.35 -39.54
N ALA A 314 -16.63 -16.11 -39.63
CA ALA A 314 -15.38 -15.59 -40.17
C ALA A 314 -15.43 -15.50 -41.71
N VAL A 315 -15.51 -14.28 -42.26
CA VAL A 315 -15.42 -14.06 -43.71
C VAL A 315 -13.94 -13.98 -44.10
N SER A 316 -13.47 -14.96 -44.87
CA SER A 316 -12.10 -15.01 -45.43
C SER A 316 -10.94 -15.24 -44.44
N ALA A 317 -11.20 -15.75 -43.23
CA ALA A 317 -10.13 -16.10 -42.29
C ALA A 317 -9.70 -17.58 -42.44
N GLY A 318 -8.40 -17.84 -42.31
CA GLY A 318 -7.88 -19.20 -42.16
C GLY A 318 -7.98 -19.65 -40.70
N ALA A 319 -8.61 -20.80 -40.44
CA ALA A 319 -8.70 -21.37 -39.10
C ALA A 319 -7.34 -21.87 -38.59
N LEU A 320 -6.54 -22.47 -39.49
CA LEU A 320 -5.16 -22.88 -39.26
C LEU A 320 -4.37 -22.66 -40.55
N VAL A 321 -3.24 -21.97 -40.45
CA VAL A 321 -2.31 -21.75 -41.56
C VAL A 321 -0.92 -22.17 -41.09
N VAL A 322 -0.33 -23.13 -41.78
CA VAL A 322 1.03 -23.62 -41.49
C VAL A 322 1.92 -23.29 -42.66
N VAL A 323 2.93 -22.46 -42.43
CA VAL A 323 3.92 -22.07 -43.44
C VAL A 323 5.31 -22.46 -42.95
N GLY A 324 5.99 -23.30 -43.71
CA GLY A 324 7.40 -23.60 -43.50
C GLY A 324 8.29 -22.73 -44.37
N ALA A 325 9.36 -22.21 -43.80
CA ALA A 325 10.44 -21.55 -44.53
C ALA A 325 11.81 -22.06 -44.04
N GLY A 326 12.83 -21.94 -44.89
CA GLY A 326 14.20 -22.42 -44.60
C GLY A 326 14.41 -23.92 -44.85
N ALA A 327 15.65 -24.36 -44.71
CA ALA A 327 15.99 -25.78 -44.72
C ALA A 327 15.56 -26.38 -43.37
N ARG A 328 14.66 -27.37 -43.41
CA ARG A 328 14.19 -28.09 -42.22
C ARG A 328 14.63 -29.54 -42.34
N ASP A 329 15.05 -30.10 -41.21
CA ASP A 329 15.34 -31.52 -41.04
C ASP A 329 14.12 -32.33 -40.58
N ASP A 330 13.00 -31.67 -40.26
CA ASP A 330 11.80 -32.28 -39.70
C ASP A 330 10.48 -31.82 -40.36
N ASN A 331 9.40 -32.56 -40.07
CA ASN A 331 8.04 -32.37 -40.54
C ASN A 331 7.45 -31.01 -40.11
N LEU A 332 6.57 -30.42 -40.95
CA LEU A 332 5.79 -29.23 -40.60
C LEU A 332 4.57 -29.56 -39.73
N VAL A 333 3.95 -30.69 -40.03
CA VAL A 333 2.87 -31.29 -39.26
C VAL A 333 3.21 -32.77 -39.16
N ASP A 334 3.41 -33.25 -37.94
CA ASP A 334 3.55 -34.67 -37.65
C ASP A 334 2.35 -35.12 -36.81
N ILE A 335 1.81 -36.29 -37.14
CA ILE A 335 0.67 -36.85 -36.42
C ILE A 335 1.03 -38.30 -36.08
N VAL A 336 1.42 -38.49 -34.82
CA VAL A 336 1.79 -39.80 -34.28
C VAL A 336 0.77 -40.18 -33.22
N THR A 337 0.21 -41.38 -33.35
CA THR A 337 -0.67 -41.98 -32.34
C THR A 337 -0.04 -43.29 -31.86
N SER A 338 -0.07 -43.53 -30.56
CA SER A 338 0.51 -44.72 -29.91
C SER A 338 -0.51 -45.44 -29.04
N GLU A 339 -1.77 -45.35 -29.43
CA GLU A 339 -2.90 -45.83 -28.64
C GLU A 339 -3.02 -47.36 -28.72
N THR A 340 -3.40 -47.97 -27.59
CA THR A 340 -3.73 -49.41 -27.51
C THR A 340 -5.20 -49.71 -27.82
N GLY A 341 -6.01 -48.66 -28.05
CA GLY A 341 -7.43 -48.74 -28.40
C GLY A 341 -7.71 -48.55 -29.90
N SER A 342 -9.00 -48.58 -30.27
CA SER A 342 -9.46 -48.26 -31.63
C SER A 342 -9.58 -46.74 -31.80
N ILE A 343 -8.88 -46.19 -32.79
CA ILE A 343 -8.96 -44.76 -33.16
C ILE A 343 -10.07 -44.59 -34.21
N ASP A 344 -11.03 -43.70 -33.98
CA ASP A 344 -12.06 -43.32 -34.96
C ASP A 344 -11.54 -42.22 -35.91
N GLY A 345 -10.47 -42.55 -36.65
CA GLY A 345 -9.81 -41.67 -37.62
C GLY A 345 -8.76 -40.72 -37.03
N ILE A 346 -7.60 -40.65 -37.68
CA ILE A 346 -6.50 -39.73 -37.33
C ILE A 346 -6.70 -38.35 -37.98
N VAL A 347 -7.21 -38.36 -39.22
CA VAL A 347 -7.55 -37.16 -39.97
C VAL A 347 -8.91 -37.40 -40.65
N LEU A 348 -9.91 -36.61 -40.27
CA LEU A 348 -11.22 -36.61 -40.89
C LEU A 348 -11.44 -35.25 -41.57
N ILE A 349 -11.66 -35.28 -42.88
CA ILE A 349 -11.99 -34.07 -43.66
C ILE A 349 -13.45 -34.17 -44.07
N GLN A 350 -14.27 -33.28 -43.52
CA GLN A 350 -15.69 -33.17 -43.83
C GLN A 350 -16.04 -31.73 -44.16
N THR A 351 -16.82 -31.53 -45.22
CA THR A 351 -17.31 -30.22 -45.63
C THR A 351 -18.74 -30.37 -46.11
N THR A 352 -19.60 -29.45 -45.67
CA THR A 352 -21.00 -29.34 -46.11
C THR A 352 -21.18 -28.30 -47.23
N GLY A 353 -20.12 -27.52 -47.52
CA GLY A 353 -20.08 -26.51 -48.58
C GLY A 353 -19.24 -26.91 -49.79
N VAL A 354 -19.17 -26.04 -50.79
CA VAL A 354 -18.36 -26.25 -52.00
C VAL A 354 -16.87 -26.18 -51.63
N PHE A 355 -16.18 -27.31 -51.71
CA PHE A 355 -14.74 -27.37 -51.59
C PHE A 355 -14.09 -26.95 -52.91
N THR A 356 -13.31 -25.87 -52.89
CA THR A 356 -12.59 -25.35 -54.05
C THR A 356 -11.08 -25.62 -54.01
N GLY A 357 -10.60 -26.30 -52.96
CA GLY A 357 -9.18 -26.63 -52.78
C GLY A 357 -8.73 -27.88 -53.56
N HIS A 358 -7.42 -28.16 -53.50
CA HIS A 358 -6.82 -29.38 -54.03
C HIS A 358 -6.29 -30.22 -52.87
N VAL A 359 -6.69 -31.50 -52.79
CA VAL A 359 -6.06 -32.47 -51.90
C VAL A 359 -5.07 -33.28 -52.73
N ASN A 360 -3.77 -33.07 -52.51
CA ASN A 360 -2.73 -33.89 -53.15
C ASN A 360 -2.39 -35.08 -52.24
N SER A 361 -3.14 -36.17 -52.37
CA SER A 361 -2.87 -37.38 -51.60
C SER A 361 -1.92 -38.30 -52.37
N SER A 362 -0.62 -38.18 -52.12
CA SER A 362 0.32 -39.26 -52.45
C SER A 362 0.28 -40.35 -51.36
N LEU A 363 -0.89 -40.94 -51.16
CA LEU A 363 -1.09 -42.02 -50.18
C LEU A 363 -0.48 -43.31 -50.71
N ARG A 364 0.71 -43.68 -50.23
CA ARG A 364 1.23 -45.04 -50.37
C ARG A 364 0.70 -45.88 -49.21
N CYS A 365 -0.37 -46.64 -49.45
CA CYS A 365 -0.81 -47.67 -48.51
C CYS A 365 0.10 -48.91 -48.65
N SER A 366 0.93 -49.18 -47.65
CA SER A 366 1.66 -50.44 -47.56
C SER A 366 0.79 -51.44 -46.79
N PHE A 367 0.08 -52.32 -47.48
CA PHE A 367 -0.59 -53.46 -46.84
C PHE A 367 0.48 -54.47 -46.38
N TYR A 368 0.78 -54.49 -45.09
CA TYR A 368 1.61 -55.52 -44.49
C TYR A 368 0.77 -56.80 -44.38
N ASN A 369 0.81 -57.64 -45.41
CA ASN A 369 0.06 -58.89 -45.47
C ASN A 369 0.68 -59.93 -44.52
N TRP A 370 0.17 -60.00 -43.29
CA TRP A 370 0.54 -61.04 -42.33
C TRP A 370 -0.21 -62.33 -42.64
N TRP A 371 0.14 -62.97 -43.76
CA TRP A 371 -0.28 -64.35 -44.03
C TRP A 371 0.63 -65.28 -43.23
N THR A 372 0.29 -65.50 -41.96
CA THR A 372 0.89 -66.60 -41.20
C THR A 372 0.42 -67.90 -41.85
N SER A 373 1.39 -68.62 -42.41
CA SER A 373 1.23 -69.95 -42.97
C SER A 373 0.85 -70.94 -41.86
N SER A 374 -0.43 -71.01 -41.53
CA SER A 374 -1.02 -72.14 -40.81
C SER A 374 -1.84 -72.93 -41.81
N LEU A 375 -1.20 -73.88 -42.48
CA LEU A 375 -1.79 -75.03 -43.20
C LEU A 375 -0.58 -75.81 -43.76
N ARG A 376 -0.17 -76.94 -43.18
CA ARG A 376 -0.90 -78.21 -43.25
C ARG A 376 -0.29 -79.31 -42.33
N PRO A 377 -1.01 -80.45 -42.17
CA PRO A 377 -0.87 -81.45 -41.10
C PRO A 377 0.40 -82.29 -41.12
#